data_AF-A0A9X0U598-F1
#
_entry.id   AF-A0A9X0U598-F1
#
_cell.length_a   1.000
_cell.length_b   1.000
_cell.length_c   1.000
_cell.angle_alpha   90.00
_cell.angle_beta   90.00
_cell.angle_gamma   90.00
#
_symmetry.space_group_name_H-M   'P 1'
#
loop_
_entity.id
_entity.type
_entity.pdbx_description
1 polymer ?
#
loop_
_entity_poly.entity_id
_entity_poly.type
_entity_poly.pdbx_seq_one_letter_code
_entity_poly.pdbx_strand_id
1 'polypeptide(L)'
;MVHGAFGIFYSPEGNIFNDLGENPPLLELYSAAYNPAQIPQTAQLLRSGFPATLPAIDPLHPTGQVKTTGPKRLLPRITEWNLGLEKELPGSWVMGLAYVGTQGQRLWDNEASDLNQAPVPLDSNFGPAPNYGRPYFSTDPGLSDILTIDYPRFNLHFNALEGKLQKKVSNSLTMLASYTWSKDIGTSHGTAGTSVQDSYNTNGERGYVEPDFRHRFTISYTYKLPFGKGRQFGGNTGRSADLAFGGWELSGITVARTGEHAKEGTSID
;
A
#
# COMPACT_ATOMS: atom_id res chain seq x y z
N MET A 1 -20.87 22.45 13.90
CA MET A 1 -21.41 21.87 12.67
C MET A 1 -21.16 20.37 12.70
N VAL A 2 -22.15 19.56 12.33
CA VAL A 2 -21.97 18.12 12.11
C VAL A 2 -22.14 17.86 10.63
N HIS A 3 -21.29 17.03 10.05
CA HIS A 3 -21.37 16.61 8.66
C HIS A 3 -21.03 15.12 8.55
N GLY A 4 -21.52 14.47 7.51
CA GLY A 4 -21.18 13.09 7.21
C GLY A 4 -21.52 12.77 5.76
N ALA A 5 -20.86 11.76 5.23
CA ALA A 5 -21.14 11.24 3.91
C ALA A 5 -20.97 9.73 3.89
N PHE A 6 -21.63 9.09 2.95
CA PHE A 6 -21.56 7.66 2.68
C PHE A 6 -21.53 7.45 1.16
N GLY A 7 -20.65 6.58 0.69
CA GLY A 7 -20.48 6.29 -0.73
C GLY A 7 -20.17 4.83 -0.97
N ILE A 8 -20.66 4.31 -2.11
CA ILE A 8 -20.27 3.01 -2.63
C ILE A 8 -19.71 3.23 -4.02
N PHE A 9 -18.50 2.74 -4.22
CA PHE A 9 -17.75 2.86 -5.46
C PHE A 9 -17.45 1.46 -5.99
N TYR A 10 -17.46 1.37 -7.32
CA TYR A 10 -17.07 0.17 -8.05
C TYR A 10 -15.83 0.54 -8.86
N SER A 11 -14.81 -0.32 -8.82
CA SER A 11 -13.66 -0.09 -9.68
C SER A 11 -14.05 -0.37 -11.13
N PRO A 12 -13.74 0.51 -12.08
CA PRO A 12 -13.72 0.12 -13.49
C PRO A 12 -12.65 -0.96 -13.69
N GLU A 13 -12.79 -1.76 -14.73
CA GLU A 13 -11.81 -2.79 -15.04
C GLU A 13 -10.45 -2.15 -15.31
N GLY A 14 -9.43 -2.56 -14.52
CA GLY A 14 -8.03 -2.23 -14.77
C GLY A 14 -7.49 -2.97 -16.00
N ASN A 15 -6.25 -2.66 -16.39
CA ASN A 15 -5.62 -3.16 -17.62
C ASN A 15 -5.24 -4.66 -17.58
N ILE A 16 -6.24 -5.54 -17.48
CA ILE A 16 -6.06 -7.00 -17.46
C ILE A 16 -5.47 -7.57 -18.77
N PHE A 17 -5.50 -6.79 -19.85
CA PHE A 17 -5.04 -7.24 -21.17
C PHE A 17 -3.52 -7.28 -21.28
N ASN A 18 -2.82 -6.43 -20.53
CA ASN A 18 -1.37 -6.42 -20.53
C ASN A 18 -0.84 -7.74 -19.94
N ASP A 19 -1.39 -8.15 -18.79
CA ASP A 19 -0.85 -9.26 -18.00
C ASP A 19 -1.20 -10.63 -18.61
N LEU A 20 -2.38 -10.80 -19.22
CA LEU A 20 -2.67 -12.01 -20.00
C LEU A 20 -1.81 -12.12 -21.26
N GLY A 21 -1.40 -10.97 -21.83
CA GLY A 21 -0.48 -10.88 -22.95
C GLY A 21 0.96 -11.26 -22.57
N GLU A 22 1.27 -11.38 -21.27
CA GLU A 22 2.56 -11.88 -20.80
C GLU A 22 2.66 -13.40 -20.79
N ASN A 23 1.57 -14.11 -21.09
CA ASN A 23 1.62 -15.56 -21.22
C ASN A 23 2.42 -15.97 -22.47
N PRO A 24 3.12 -17.13 -22.40
CA PRO A 24 3.68 -17.76 -23.59
C PRO A 24 2.61 -17.91 -24.69
N PRO A 25 2.97 -17.68 -25.97
CA PRO A 25 4.30 -17.38 -26.50
C PRO A 25 4.59 -15.88 -26.67
N LEU A 26 3.73 -15.00 -26.13
CA LEU A 26 3.75 -13.57 -26.45
C LEU A 26 4.83 -12.78 -25.71
N LEU A 27 5.15 -13.16 -24.46
CA LEU A 27 6.28 -12.66 -23.70
C LEU A 27 7.07 -13.83 -23.12
N GLU A 28 8.39 -13.82 -23.31
CA GLU A 28 9.29 -14.83 -22.76
C GLU A 28 10.38 -14.15 -21.92
N LEU A 29 10.47 -14.54 -20.64
CA LEU A 29 11.52 -14.09 -19.73
C LEU A 29 12.60 -15.15 -19.63
N TYR A 30 13.71 -14.94 -20.35
CA TYR A 30 14.89 -15.79 -20.21
C TYR A 30 15.76 -15.31 -19.04
N SER A 31 15.83 -16.11 -17.97
CA SER A 31 16.71 -15.87 -16.83
C SER A 31 17.76 -16.97 -16.72
N ALA A 32 19.02 -16.59 -16.50
CA ALA A 32 20.11 -17.52 -16.26
C ALA A 32 20.63 -17.31 -14.83
N ALA A 33 20.33 -18.27 -13.94
CA ALA A 33 20.86 -18.26 -12.58
C ALA A 33 22.31 -18.78 -12.57
N TYR A 34 23.20 -18.04 -11.90
CA TYR A 34 24.60 -18.43 -11.73
C TYR A 34 24.78 -19.11 -10.38
N ASN A 35 25.29 -20.34 -10.39
CA ASN A 35 25.76 -20.99 -9.17
C ASN A 35 27.23 -20.61 -8.94
N PRO A 36 27.56 -19.80 -7.92
CA PRO A 36 28.95 -19.39 -7.65
C PRO A 36 29.87 -20.56 -7.27
N ALA A 37 29.32 -21.73 -6.93
CA ALA A 37 30.10 -22.93 -6.64
C ALA A 37 30.50 -23.74 -7.88
N GLN A 38 30.04 -23.35 -9.09
CA GLN A 38 30.32 -24.06 -10.34
C GLN A 38 30.98 -23.13 -11.36
N ILE A 39 31.91 -23.66 -12.15
CA ILE A 39 32.50 -22.91 -13.27
C ILE A 39 31.38 -22.65 -14.29
N PRO A 40 31.10 -21.38 -14.65
CA PRO A 40 30.03 -21.07 -15.58
C PRO A 40 30.30 -21.71 -16.95
N GLN A 41 29.27 -22.34 -17.51
CA GLN A 41 29.34 -22.92 -18.85
C GLN A 41 29.50 -21.82 -19.89
N THR A 42 29.99 -22.17 -21.08
CA THR A 42 30.29 -21.20 -22.14
C THR A 42 29.05 -20.37 -22.54
N ALA A 43 27.86 -20.97 -22.48
CA ALA A 43 26.58 -20.31 -22.75
C ALA A 43 26.13 -19.31 -21.68
N GLN A 44 26.79 -19.30 -20.50
CA GLN A 44 26.46 -18.42 -19.37
C GLN A 44 27.39 -17.21 -19.27
N LEU A 45 28.38 -17.09 -20.18
CA LEU A 45 29.33 -15.99 -20.16
C LEU A 45 28.74 -14.77 -20.89
N LEU A 46 28.84 -13.59 -20.27
CA LEU A 46 28.43 -12.32 -20.90
C LEU A 46 29.05 -12.11 -22.30
N ARG A 47 30.30 -12.56 -22.49
CA ARG A 47 30.99 -12.48 -23.79
C ARG A 47 30.37 -13.36 -24.89
N SER A 48 29.60 -14.37 -24.52
CA SER A 48 28.92 -15.27 -25.46
C SER A 48 27.60 -14.67 -25.96
N GLY A 49 27.16 -13.54 -25.40
CA GLY A 49 25.91 -12.88 -25.77
C GLY A 49 24.66 -13.67 -25.38
N PHE A 50 23.50 -13.19 -25.81
CA PHE A 50 22.25 -13.94 -25.70
C PHE A 50 22.20 -15.06 -26.75
N PRO A 51 21.51 -16.18 -26.48
CA PRO A 51 21.30 -17.23 -27.46
C PRO A 51 20.69 -16.67 -28.76
N ALA A 52 21.20 -17.10 -29.92
CA ALA A 52 20.70 -16.66 -31.22
C ALA A 52 19.28 -17.16 -31.52
N THR A 53 18.83 -18.18 -30.78
CA THR A 53 17.50 -18.79 -30.85
C THR A 53 16.95 -18.95 -29.44
N LEU A 54 15.80 -18.36 -29.18
CA LEU A 54 15.00 -18.68 -28.01
C LEU A 54 14.12 -19.90 -28.33
N PRO A 55 14.00 -20.88 -27.43
CA PRO A 55 13.11 -22.01 -27.63
C PRO A 55 11.66 -21.51 -27.70
N ALA A 56 11.01 -21.67 -28.85
CA ALA A 56 9.59 -21.36 -28.96
C ALA A 56 8.78 -22.32 -28.06
N ILE A 57 8.15 -21.77 -27.02
CA ILE A 57 7.24 -22.52 -26.16
C ILE A 57 5.96 -22.82 -26.94
N ASP A 58 5.51 -24.07 -26.88
CA ASP A 58 4.24 -24.47 -27.48
C ASP A 58 3.08 -23.76 -26.74
N PRO A 59 2.28 -22.90 -27.41
CA PRO A 59 1.12 -22.26 -26.80
C PRO A 59 0.10 -23.25 -26.21
N LEU A 60 0.09 -24.49 -26.70
CA LEU A 60 -0.82 -25.53 -26.23
C LEU A 60 -0.28 -26.29 -25.02
N HIS A 61 1.02 -26.22 -24.76
CA HIS A 61 1.70 -26.90 -23.66
C HIS A 61 2.71 -25.96 -22.98
N PRO A 62 2.22 -24.88 -22.34
CA PRO A 62 3.09 -23.92 -21.68
C PRO A 62 3.86 -24.54 -20.51
N THR A 63 5.08 -24.08 -20.29
CA THR A 63 5.93 -24.48 -19.17
C THR A 63 6.20 -23.30 -18.25
N GLY A 64 6.27 -23.55 -16.94
CA GLY A 64 6.51 -22.54 -15.92
C GLY A 64 5.21 -21.86 -15.47
N GLN A 65 5.34 -20.59 -15.11
CA GLN A 65 4.23 -19.79 -14.61
C GLN A 65 3.35 -19.30 -15.76
N VAL A 66 2.03 -19.35 -15.55
CA VAL A 66 1.03 -18.77 -16.44
C VAL A 66 0.05 -17.92 -15.66
N LYS A 67 -0.54 -16.93 -16.33
CA LYS A 67 -1.54 -16.01 -15.81
C LYS A 67 -2.92 -16.32 -16.39
N THR A 68 -3.96 -16.19 -15.59
CA THR A 68 -5.33 -16.45 -16.04
C THR A 68 -6.33 -15.52 -15.36
N THR A 69 -7.52 -15.41 -15.94
CA THR A 69 -8.66 -14.85 -15.23
C THR A 69 -9.12 -15.83 -14.14
N GLY A 70 -9.59 -15.30 -13.02
CA GLY A 70 -10.17 -16.12 -11.95
C GLY A 70 -11.39 -16.93 -12.42
N PRO A 71 -11.70 -18.06 -11.76
CA PRO A 71 -12.85 -18.91 -12.10
C PRO A 71 -14.20 -18.21 -11.88
N LYS A 72 -14.21 -17.11 -11.12
CA LYS A 72 -15.34 -16.24 -10.92
C LYS A 72 -14.85 -14.81 -11.00
N ARG A 73 -15.58 -13.96 -11.71
CA ARG A 73 -15.26 -12.54 -11.86
C ARG A 73 -16.37 -11.69 -11.26
N LEU A 74 -16.04 -10.90 -10.25
CA LEU A 74 -16.95 -9.90 -9.66
C LEU A 74 -16.16 -8.60 -9.50
N LEU A 75 -16.83 -7.47 -9.75
CA LEU A 75 -16.20 -6.17 -9.59
C LEU A 75 -15.85 -5.89 -8.11
N PRO A 76 -14.65 -5.32 -7.84
CA PRO A 76 -14.29 -4.80 -6.54
C PRO A 76 -15.27 -3.71 -6.11
N ARG A 77 -15.58 -3.69 -4.82
CA ARG A 77 -16.47 -2.69 -4.21
C ARG A 77 -15.77 -2.02 -3.06
N ILE A 78 -15.76 -0.69 -3.07
CA ILE A 78 -15.25 0.14 -1.97
C ILE A 78 -16.44 0.86 -1.35
N THR A 79 -16.59 0.74 -0.04
CA THR A 79 -17.61 1.47 0.73
C THR A 79 -16.90 2.43 1.66
N GLU A 80 -17.26 3.70 1.62
CA GLU A 80 -16.64 4.74 2.43
C GLU A 80 -17.69 5.49 3.24
N TRP A 81 -17.31 5.87 4.45
CA TRP A 81 -18.12 6.70 5.31
C TRP A 81 -17.27 7.65 6.14
N ASN A 82 -17.83 8.81 6.44
CA ASN A 82 -17.25 9.72 7.41
C ASN A 82 -18.32 10.36 8.28
N LEU A 83 -17.90 10.75 9.49
CA LEU A 83 -18.67 11.55 10.41
C LEU A 83 -17.74 12.57 11.04
N GLY A 84 -18.08 13.86 10.91
CA GLY A 84 -17.30 14.97 11.41
C GLY A 84 -18.11 15.90 12.30
N LEU A 85 -17.46 16.41 13.34
CA LEU A 85 -17.94 17.44 14.24
C LEU A 85 -16.91 18.58 14.25
N GLU A 86 -17.36 19.79 13.95
CA GLU A 86 -16.57 21.01 14.10
C GLU A 86 -17.24 21.98 15.06
N LYS A 87 -16.46 22.62 15.92
CA LYS A 87 -16.95 23.60 16.89
C LYS A 87 -15.97 24.75 17.07
N GLU A 88 -16.49 25.96 16.99
CA GLU A 88 -15.78 27.15 17.46
C GLU A 88 -15.79 27.18 18.99
N LEU A 89 -14.61 27.38 19.56
CA LEU A 89 -14.37 27.49 20.99
C LEU A 89 -13.98 28.94 21.33
N PRO A 90 -14.16 29.36 22.60
CA PRO A 90 -13.85 30.72 23.03
C PRO A 90 -12.43 31.16 22.65
N GLY A 91 -12.31 32.44 22.28
CA GLY A 91 -11.04 33.02 21.87
C GLY A 91 -10.56 32.51 20.53
N SER A 92 -11.38 32.48 19.48
CA SER A 92 -10.93 32.22 18.09
C SER A 92 -10.21 30.88 17.89
N TRP A 93 -10.62 29.86 18.64
CA TRP A 93 -10.21 28.48 18.46
C TRP A 93 -11.28 27.74 17.68
N VAL A 94 -10.89 26.87 16.76
CA VAL A 94 -11.79 25.96 16.05
C VAL A 94 -11.25 24.55 16.21
N MET A 95 -12.09 23.66 16.73
CA MET A 95 -11.76 22.25 16.91
C MET A 95 -12.61 21.42 15.96
N GLY A 96 -11.97 20.50 15.25
CA GLY A 96 -12.61 19.47 14.42
C GLY A 96 -12.23 18.09 14.91
N LEU A 97 -13.20 17.17 14.91
CA LEU A 97 -12.98 15.76 15.11
C LEU A 97 -13.76 15.00 14.03
N ALA A 98 -13.10 14.12 13.30
CA ALA A 98 -13.71 13.31 12.25
C ALA A 98 -13.31 11.85 12.39
N TYR A 99 -14.23 10.96 12.06
CA TYR A 99 -13.96 9.55 11.86
C TYR A 99 -14.19 9.20 10.39
N VAL A 100 -13.27 8.46 9.80
CA VAL A 100 -13.29 8.02 8.41
C VAL A 100 -13.13 6.50 8.39
N GLY A 101 -13.97 5.82 7.63
CA GLY A 101 -13.87 4.38 7.42
C GLY A 101 -13.98 4.04 5.94
N THR A 102 -13.14 3.10 5.52
CA THR A 102 -13.13 2.54 4.16
C THR A 102 -13.13 1.03 4.26
N GLN A 103 -14.05 0.39 3.55
CA GLN A 103 -14.11 -1.06 3.41
C GLN A 103 -13.96 -1.44 1.94
N GLY A 104 -12.86 -2.10 1.61
CA GLY A 104 -12.66 -2.78 0.34
C GLY A 104 -13.17 -4.22 0.44
N GLN A 105 -14.01 -4.63 -0.52
CA GLN A 105 -14.51 -5.99 -0.62
C GLN A 105 -14.33 -6.51 -2.03
N ARG A 106 -14.10 -7.82 -2.15
CA ARG A 106 -13.94 -8.49 -3.46
C ARG A 106 -12.82 -7.83 -4.27
N LEU A 107 -11.80 -7.34 -3.58
CA LEU A 107 -10.63 -6.78 -4.21
C LEU A 107 -9.98 -7.90 -5.02
N TRP A 108 -9.56 -7.56 -6.23
CA TRP A 108 -8.96 -8.52 -7.14
C TRP A 108 -7.61 -8.98 -6.62
N ASP A 109 -7.44 -10.29 -6.72
CA ASP A 109 -6.16 -10.96 -6.63
C ASP A 109 -5.40 -10.67 -7.92
N ASN A 110 -4.26 -10.00 -7.77
CA ASN A 110 -3.37 -9.65 -8.87
C ASN A 110 -2.08 -10.44 -8.74
N GLU A 111 -2.13 -11.69 -9.20
CA GLU A 111 -1.00 -12.63 -9.25
C GLU A 111 -0.51 -13.13 -7.89
N ALA A 112 -1.37 -13.11 -6.87
CA ALA A 112 -1.01 -13.49 -5.51
C ALA A 112 -1.40 -14.92 -5.15
N SER A 113 -2.51 -15.43 -5.69
CA SER A 113 -2.91 -16.83 -5.53
C SER A 113 -2.45 -17.71 -6.69
N ASP A 114 -2.08 -18.94 -6.37
CA ASP A 114 -1.77 -20.01 -7.32
C ASP A 114 -2.92 -21.05 -7.37
N LEU A 115 -3.64 -21.13 -8.49
CA LEU A 115 -4.68 -22.15 -8.71
C LEU A 115 -4.10 -23.57 -8.83
N ASN A 116 -2.80 -23.68 -9.09
CA ASN A 116 -2.07 -24.94 -9.16
C ASN A 116 -1.36 -25.29 -7.84
N GLN A 117 -1.64 -24.57 -6.74
CA GLN A 117 -1.12 -24.94 -5.42
C GLN A 117 -1.62 -26.34 -5.05
N ALA A 118 -0.79 -27.17 -4.42
CA ALA A 118 -1.24 -28.46 -3.91
C ALA A 118 -2.24 -28.24 -2.75
N PRO A 119 -3.46 -28.84 -2.77
CA PRO A 119 -4.45 -28.66 -1.71
C PRO A 119 -3.99 -29.16 -0.33
N VAL A 120 -3.06 -30.11 -0.32
CA VAL A 120 -2.43 -30.63 0.89
C VAL A 120 -0.92 -30.53 0.66
N PRO A 121 -0.19 -29.73 1.45
CA PRO A 121 1.26 -29.68 1.33
C PRO A 121 1.85 -31.03 1.74
N LEU A 122 2.73 -31.57 0.90
CA LEU A 122 3.53 -32.75 1.20
C LEU A 122 4.99 -32.33 1.26
N ASP A 123 5.82 -33.00 2.07
CA ASP A 123 7.27 -32.72 2.15
C ASP A 123 7.95 -32.75 0.77
N SER A 124 7.45 -33.59 -0.15
CA SER A 124 7.91 -33.67 -1.54
C SER A 124 7.68 -32.40 -2.36
N ASN A 125 6.71 -31.55 -2.00
CA ASN A 125 6.47 -30.27 -2.65
C ASN A 125 7.58 -29.24 -2.40
N PHE A 126 8.38 -29.43 -1.35
CA PHE A 126 9.52 -28.59 -1.00
C PHE A 126 10.86 -29.15 -1.52
N GLY A 127 10.81 -30.25 -2.29
CA GLY A 127 11.96 -30.88 -2.94
C GLY A 127 12.17 -30.44 -4.39
N PRO A 128 13.15 -31.04 -5.11
CA PRO A 128 13.49 -30.66 -6.49
C PRO A 128 12.42 -30.99 -7.54
N ALA A 129 11.30 -31.62 -7.15
CA ALA A 129 10.17 -31.94 -8.00
C ALA A 129 8.86 -31.42 -7.37
N PRO A 130 8.59 -30.11 -7.44
CA PRO A 130 7.55 -29.44 -6.64
C PRO A 130 6.10 -29.71 -7.09
N ASN A 131 5.88 -30.57 -8.08
CA ASN A 131 4.58 -30.72 -8.76
C ASN A 131 3.66 -31.83 -8.19
N TYR A 132 4.09 -32.57 -7.17
CA TYR A 132 3.25 -33.63 -6.58
C TYR A 132 1.96 -33.07 -5.97
N GLY A 133 0.81 -33.68 -6.27
CA GLY A 133 -0.49 -33.26 -5.72
C GLY A 133 -1.04 -31.95 -6.29
N ARG A 134 -0.35 -31.31 -7.24
CA ARG A 134 -0.85 -30.12 -7.94
C ARG A 134 -2.00 -30.49 -8.89
N PRO A 135 -3.12 -29.74 -8.92
CA PRO A 135 -4.31 -30.12 -9.69
C PRO A 135 -4.10 -30.30 -11.20
N TYR A 136 -3.19 -29.54 -11.82
CA TYR A 136 -3.01 -29.51 -13.27
C TYR A 136 -1.85 -30.37 -13.78
N PHE A 137 -1.14 -31.09 -12.90
CA PHE A 137 0.02 -31.88 -13.29
C PHE A 137 -0.28 -32.98 -14.32
N SER A 138 -1.49 -33.57 -14.27
CA SER A 138 -1.88 -34.64 -15.20
C SER A 138 -2.21 -34.15 -16.61
N THR A 139 -2.55 -32.87 -16.77
CA THR A 139 -2.90 -32.26 -18.06
C THR A 139 -1.70 -31.52 -18.65
N ASP A 140 -1.03 -30.70 -17.85
CA ASP A 140 0.17 -29.95 -18.24
C ASP A 140 1.24 -30.06 -17.14
N PRO A 141 2.10 -31.09 -17.19
CA PRO A 141 3.10 -31.34 -16.16
C PRO A 141 4.20 -30.26 -16.11
N GLY A 142 4.30 -29.44 -17.17
CA GLY A 142 5.25 -28.35 -17.29
C GLY A 142 4.86 -27.08 -16.52
N LEU A 143 3.61 -26.95 -16.07
CA LEU A 143 3.17 -25.78 -15.33
C LEU A 143 3.75 -25.76 -13.90
N SER A 144 4.26 -24.61 -13.48
CA SER A 144 4.58 -24.34 -12.08
C SER A 144 3.36 -23.73 -11.40
N ASP A 145 3.03 -22.48 -11.73
CA ASP A 145 2.00 -21.70 -11.03
C ASP A 145 0.98 -21.18 -12.03
N ILE A 146 -0.29 -21.12 -11.61
CA ILE A 146 -1.40 -20.56 -12.38
C ILE A 146 -1.93 -19.37 -11.59
N LEU A 147 -1.44 -18.19 -11.93
CA LEU A 147 -1.70 -16.96 -11.19
C LEU A 147 -2.95 -16.25 -11.71
N THR A 148 -3.84 -15.86 -10.81
CA THR A 148 -5.06 -15.13 -11.18
C THR A 148 -4.84 -13.63 -11.17
N ILE A 149 -5.42 -12.90 -12.12
CA ILE A 149 -5.28 -11.42 -12.20
C ILE A 149 -6.53 -10.63 -11.77
N ASP A 150 -7.69 -11.27 -11.69
CA ASP A 150 -8.98 -10.62 -11.44
C ASP A 150 -9.92 -11.43 -10.53
N TYR A 151 -9.36 -12.32 -9.71
CA TYR A 151 -10.16 -13.18 -8.83
C TYR A 151 -10.55 -12.39 -7.56
N PRO A 152 -11.84 -12.11 -7.27
CA PRO A 152 -12.28 -11.33 -6.11
C PRO A 152 -12.07 -12.06 -4.77
N ARG A 153 -10.85 -12.03 -4.23
CA ARG A 153 -10.48 -12.78 -3.01
C ARG A 153 -10.16 -11.93 -1.80
N PHE A 154 -9.79 -10.67 -2.02
CA PHE A 154 -9.22 -9.85 -0.96
C PHE A 154 -10.19 -8.83 -0.37
N ASN A 155 -9.93 -8.47 0.89
CA ASN A 155 -10.71 -7.48 1.64
C ASN A 155 -9.77 -6.54 2.38
N LEU A 156 -10.23 -5.30 2.59
CA LEU A 156 -9.51 -4.23 3.26
C LEU A 156 -10.45 -3.47 4.20
N HIS A 157 -9.94 -3.08 5.36
CA HIS A 157 -10.67 -2.34 6.38
C HIS A 157 -9.78 -1.26 6.98
N PHE A 158 -9.95 -0.05 6.46
CA PHE A 158 -9.29 1.14 6.96
C PHE A 158 -10.21 1.93 7.89
N ASN A 159 -9.67 2.38 9.01
CA ASN A 159 -10.36 3.21 9.99
C ASN A 159 -9.41 4.31 10.47
N ALA A 160 -9.87 5.56 10.50
CA ALA A 160 -9.09 6.67 11.00
C ALA A 160 -9.93 7.61 11.87
N LEU A 161 -9.31 8.10 12.94
CA LEU A 161 -9.78 9.21 13.73
C LEU A 161 -8.86 10.41 13.48
N GLU A 162 -9.44 11.53 13.08
CA GLU A 162 -8.74 12.75 12.72
C GLU A 162 -9.15 13.89 13.63
N GLY A 163 -8.18 14.45 14.33
CA GLY A 163 -8.34 15.66 15.12
C GLY A 163 -7.70 16.85 14.40
N LYS A 164 -8.39 17.99 14.40
CA LYS A 164 -7.88 19.27 13.91
C LYS A 164 -8.11 20.34 14.96
N LEU A 165 -7.09 21.16 15.19
CA LEU A 165 -7.17 22.31 16.08
C LEU A 165 -6.58 23.53 15.38
N GLN A 166 -7.38 24.57 15.23
CA GLN A 166 -6.99 25.81 14.59
C GLN A 166 -7.16 26.98 15.55
N LYS A 167 -6.22 27.92 15.49
CA LYS A 167 -6.26 29.18 16.22
C LYS A 167 -5.92 30.30 15.27
N LYS A 168 -6.76 31.33 15.23
CA LYS A 168 -6.48 32.55 14.45
C LYS A 168 -6.76 33.78 15.30
N VAL A 169 -5.71 34.35 15.86
CA VAL A 169 -5.77 35.64 16.54
C VAL A 169 -5.36 36.70 15.54
N SER A 170 -6.23 37.68 15.33
CA SER A 170 -6.17 38.67 14.25
C SER A 170 -4.80 39.34 14.06
N ASN A 171 -3.96 39.48 15.10
CA ASN A 171 -2.73 40.26 15.03
C ASN A 171 -1.45 39.60 15.60
N SER A 172 -1.49 38.33 16.02
CA SER A 172 -0.34 37.72 16.72
C SER A 172 -0.10 36.25 16.44
N LEU A 173 -1.10 35.37 16.54
CA LEU A 173 -0.90 33.92 16.43
C LEU A 173 -1.86 33.28 15.42
N THR A 174 -1.29 32.59 14.43
CA THR A 174 -2.00 31.61 13.61
C THR A 174 -1.40 30.24 13.86
N MET A 175 -2.24 29.25 14.15
CA MET A 175 -1.80 27.88 14.36
C MET A 175 -2.81 26.91 13.76
N LEU A 176 -2.30 25.85 13.15
CA LEU A 176 -3.08 24.70 12.71
C LEU A 176 -2.32 23.43 13.10
N ALA A 177 -2.92 22.63 13.98
CA ALA A 177 -2.47 21.31 14.34
C ALA A 177 -3.46 20.27 13.83
N SER A 178 -2.95 19.17 13.29
CA SER A 178 -3.72 17.99 12.91
C SER A 178 -3.08 16.72 13.46
N TYR A 179 -3.93 15.76 13.80
CA TYR A 179 -3.52 14.45 14.28
C TYR A 179 -4.41 13.39 13.66
N THR A 180 -3.80 12.37 13.08
CA THR A 180 -4.50 11.21 12.52
C THR A 180 -4.05 9.97 13.28
N TRP A 181 -5.01 9.23 13.81
CA TRP A 181 -4.84 7.89 14.32
C TRP A 181 -5.55 6.92 13.39
N SER A 182 -4.79 6.09 12.65
CA SER A 182 -5.36 5.20 11.64
C SER A 182 -4.98 3.75 11.85
N LYS A 183 -5.78 2.87 11.28
CA LYS A 183 -5.56 1.43 11.23
C LYS A 183 -6.06 0.85 9.93
N ASP A 184 -5.20 0.11 9.26
CA ASP A 184 -5.56 -0.65 8.07
C ASP A 184 -5.35 -2.15 8.30
N ILE A 185 -6.38 -2.95 8.04
CA ILE A 185 -6.32 -4.41 8.12
C ILE A 185 -6.89 -4.99 6.84
N GLY A 186 -6.18 -5.92 6.23
CA GLY A 186 -6.62 -6.60 5.02
C GLY A 186 -6.01 -7.99 4.90
N THR A 187 -6.43 -8.69 3.86
CA THR A 187 -5.98 -10.06 3.56
C THR A 187 -4.86 -10.11 2.52
N SER A 188 -4.53 -9.03 1.84
CA SER A 188 -3.36 -8.94 0.96
C SER A 188 -3.27 -7.51 0.44
N HIS A 189 -2.09 -7.12 -0.06
CA HIS A 189 -1.97 -5.91 -0.87
C HIS A 189 -2.63 -6.05 -2.25
N GLY A 190 -2.87 -7.28 -2.72
CA GLY A 190 -3.33 -7.50 -4.09
C GLY A 190 -2.37 -6.90 -5.12
N THR A 191 -1.07 -6.87 -4.80
CA THR A 191 -0.01 -6.33 -5.66
C THR A 191 0.75 -7.50 -6.27
N ALA A 192 1.07 -7.40 -7.56
CA ALA A 192 1.92 -8.34 -8.26
C ALA A 192 3.25 -8.53 -7.52
N GLY A 193 3.71 -9.78 -7.40
CA GLY A 193 4.93 -10.13 -6.67
C GLY A 193 4.74 -10.33 -5.16
N THR A 194 3.51 -10.27 -4.64
CA THR A 194 3.17 -10.77 -3.30
C THR A 194 2.46 -12.11 -3.43
N SER A 195 2.91 -13.14 -2.74
CA SER A 195 2.26 -14.45 -2.73
C SER A 195 1.45 -14.65 -1.46
N VAL A 196 0.26 -15.22 -1.56
CA VAL A 196 -0.46 -15.74 -0.39
C VAL A 196 0.15 -17.08 0.01
N GLN A 197 0.20 -17.36 1.31
CA GLN A 197 0.65 -18.63 1.86
C GLN A 197 -0.31 -19.77 1.48
N ASP A 198 -1.61 -19.53 1.63
CA ASP A 198 -2.65 -20.51 1.32
C ASP A 198 -3.67 -19.93 0.32
N SER A 199 -3.53 -20.35 -0.93
CA SER A 199 -4.43 -20.02 -2.04
C SER A 199 -5.80 -20.69 -1.91
N TYR A 200 -6.07 -21.48 -0.88
CA TYR A 200 -7.42 -21.95 -0.51
C TYR A 200 -8.01 -21.15 0.65
N ASN A 201 -7.18 -20.46 1.45
CA ASN A 201 -7.60 -19.69 2.61
C ASN A 201 -6.92 -18.31 2.70
N THR A 202 -7.34 -17.38 1.84
CA THR A 202 -6.85 -15.99 1.86
C THR A 202 -7.21 -15.22 3.12
N ASN A 203 -8.12 -15.73 3.97
CA ASN A 203 -8.37 -15.11 5.28
C ASN A 203 -7.22 -15.35 6.28
N GLY A 204 -6.37 -16.36 6.04
CA GLY A 204 -5.15 -16.61 6.82
C GLY A 204 -4.14 -15.47 6.71
N GLU A 205 -4.16 -14.75 5.60
CA GLU A 205 -3.31 -13.59 5.32
C GLU A 205 -3.71 -12.31 6.07
N ARG A 206 -4.74 -12.38 6.92
CA ARG A 206 -5.31 -11.19 7.55
C ARG A 206 -4.29 -10.52 8.48
N GLY A 207 -3.84 -9.34 8.09
CA GLY A 207 -2.86 -8.57 8.85
C GLY A 207 -2.92 -7.08 8.55
N TYR A 208 -1.95 -6.35 9.07
CA TYR A 208 -1.78 -4.94 8.71
C TYR A 208 -1.40 -4.81 7.23
N VAL A 209 -2.01 -3.86 6.54
CA VAL A 209 -1.69 -3.55 5.14
C VAL A 209 -0.80 -2.31 5.12
N GLU A 210 0.26 -2.35 4.33
CA GLU A 210 1.27 -1.28 4.32
C GLU A 210 0.92 -0.23 3.25
N PRO A 211 1.32 1.03 3.44
CA PRO A 211 1.89 1.58 4.67
C PRO A 211 0.80 1.87 5.73
N ASP A 212 0.92 1.30 6.93
CA ASP A 212 0.06 1.63 8.09
C ASP A 212 0.79 2.58 9.05
N PHE A 213 0.60 3.89 8.85
CA PHE A 213 1.09 4.89 9.81
C PHE A 213 0.07 5.08 10.93
N ARG A 214 0.23 4.33 12.02
CA ARG A 214 -0.68 4.38 13.18
C ARG A 214 -0.92 5.80 13.68
N HIS A 215 0.13 6.60 13.85
CA HIS A 215 0.02 7.97 14.34
C HIS A 215 0.75 8.94 13.42
N ARG A 216 0.06 10.02 13.06
CA ARG A 216 0.64 11.14 12.32
C ARG A 216 0.18 12.45 12.93
N PHE A 217 1.13 13.28 13.33
CA PHE A 217 0.93 14.61 13.86
C PHE A 217 1.55 15.64 12.92
N THR A 218 0.86 16.74 12.68
CA THR A 218 1.40 17.89 11.95
C THR A 218 0.97 19.16 12.63
N ILE A 219 1.91 20.07 12.88
CA ILE A 219 1.60 21.40 13.41
C ILE A 219 2.30 22.45 12.56
N SER A 220 1.55 23.48 12.21
CA SER A 220 2.04 24.69 11.57
C SER A 220 1.66 25.89 12.42
N TYR A 221 2.57 26.82 12.60
CA TYR A 221 2.32 28.02 13.37
C TYR A 221 3.11 29.21 12.84
N THR A 222 2.52 30.38 13.03
CA THR A 222 3.12 31.68 12.79
C THR A 222 2.76 32.57 13.98
N TYR A 223 3.79 33.06 14.67
CA TYR A 223 3.66 33.93 15.83
C TYR A 223 4.45 35.22 15.62
N LYS A 224 3.75 36.34 15.54
CA LYS A 224 4.35 37.68 15.52
C LYS A 224 4.74 38.02 16.95
N LEU A 225 6.05 38.18 17.17
CA LEU A 225 6.58 38.45 18.49
C LEU A 225 6.04 39.80 19.01
N PRO A 226 5.64 39.88 20.28
CA PRO A 226 4.98 41.05 20.85
C PRO A 226 5.96 42.18 21.21
N PHE A 227 7.09 42.31 20.51
CA PHE A 227 8.13 43.31 20.75
C PHE A 227 8.15 44.40 19.66
N GLY A 228 8.46 45.63 20.06
CA GLY A 228 8.59 46.79 19.16
C GLY A 228 7.56 47.89 19.42
N LYS A 229 7.70 48.98 18.66
CA LYS A 229 6.89 50.19 18.81
C LYS A 229 5.42 49.89 18.49
N GLY A 230 4.52 50.26 19.40
CA GLY A 230 3.08 49.97 19.26
C GLY A 230 2.67 48.51 19.53
N ARG A 231 3.56 47.67 20.07
CA ARG A 231 3.26 46.29 20.52
C ARG A 231 3.19 46.17 22.05
N GLN A 232 2.74 45.00 22.53
CA GLN A 232 2.46 44.74 23.94
C GLN A 232 3.70 44.89 24.85
N PHE A 233 4.89 44.50 24.38
CA PHE A 233 6.15 44.69 25.09
C PHE A 233 7.05 45.67 24.32
N GLY A 234 7.56 46.69 24.99
CA GLY A 234 8.39 47.71 24.35
C GLY A 234 7.61 48.74 23.53
N GLY A 235 6.31 48.96 23.79
CA GLY A 235 5.50 49.92 23.03
C GLY A 235 6.03 51.37 23.01
N ASN A 236 6.91 51.72 23.95
CA ASN A 236 7.57 53.03 24.07
C ASN A 236 9.08 53.00 23.73
N THR A 237 9.56 51.94 23.06
CA THR A 237 10.98 51.83 22.67
C THR A 237 11.37 52.90 21.64
N GLY A 238 12.57 53.46 21.80
CA GLY A 238 13.15 54.38 20.83
C GLY A 238 13.37 53.73 19.47
N ARG A 239 13.46 54.54 18.40
CA ARG A 239 13.59 54.09 17.01
C ARG A 239 14.72 53.05 16.78
N SER A 240 15.80 53.13 17.55
CA SER A 240 16.92 52.20 17.52
C SER A 240 16.60 50.81 18.09
N ALA A 241 15.83 50.73 19.17
CA ALA A 241 15.40 49.46 19.77
C ALA A 241 14.29 48.79 18.94
N ASP A 242 13.45 49.57 18.25
CA ASP A 242 12.47 49.05 17.31
C ASP A 242 13.11 48.48 16.03
N LEU A 243 14.19 49.10 15.54
CA LEU A 243 14.99 48.56 14.43
C LEU A 243 15.69 47.23 14.77
N ALA A 244 16.04 47.01 16.03
CA ALA A 244 16.71 45.78 16.48
C ALA A 244 15.72 44.67 16.86
N PHE A 245 14.60 45.01 17.50
CA PHE A 245 13.70 44.04 18.15
C PHE A 245 12.24 44.10 17.67
N GLY A 246 11.90 45.01 16.75
CA GLY A 246 10.55 45.14 16.19
C GLY A 246 10.30 44.22 15.00
N GLY A 247 9.06 43.75 14.85
CA GLY A 247 8.59 43.09 13.63
C GLY A 247 9.00 41.62 13.44
N TRP A 248 9.66 41.00 14.43
CA TRP A 248 10.05 39.61 14.35
C TRP A 248 8.85 38.66 14.29
N GLU A 249 8.95 37.64 13.44
CA GLU A 249 7.96 36.58 13.27
C GLU A 249 8.64 35.23 13.41
N LEU A 250 8.07 34.37 14.24
CA LEU A 250 8.47 32.97 14.35
C LEU A 250 7.48 32.12 13.57
N SER A 251 7.96 31.34 12.61
CA SER A 251 7.14 30.37 11.90
C SER A 251 7.80 28.99 11.90
N GLY A 252 6.98 27.96 11.81
CA GLY A 252 7.45 26.58 11.80
C GLY A 252 6.41 25.60 11.34
N ILE A 253 6.88 24.49 10.76
CA ILE A 253 6.08 23.31 10.46
C ILE A 253 6.83 22.12 11.02
N THR A 254 6.15 21.32 11.82
CA THR A 254 6.68 20.06 12.35
C THR A 254 5.76 18.92 11.97
N VAL A 255 6.34 17.86 11.40
CA VAL A 255 5.65 16.62 11.10
C VAL A 255 6.31 15.51 11.91
N ALA A 256 5.49 14.75 12.64
CA ALA A 256 5.93 13.55 13.35
C ALA A 256 5.01 12.40 12.97
N ARG A 257 5.56 11.21 12.74
CA ARG A 257 4.79 9.99 12.49
C ARG A 257 5.47 8.79 13.12
N THR A 258 4.70 7.76 13.45
CA THR A 258 5.28 6.46 13.79
C THR A 258 5.92 5.81 12.56
N GLY A 259 6.80 4.84 12.81
CA GLY A 259 7.25 3.92 11.76
C GLY A 259 6.12 3.04 11.25
N GLU A 260 6.39 2.31 10.18
CA GLU A 260 5.50 1.29 9.65
C GLU A 260 5.45 0.09 10.59
N HIS A 261 4.28 -0.53 10.71
CA HIS A 261 4.12 -1.76 11.48
C HIS A 261 4.82 -2.92 10.76
N ALA A 262 5.72 -3.63 11.43
CA ALA A 262 6.34 -4.83 10.85
C ALA A 262 5.29 -5.95 10.68
N LYS A 263 5.17 -6.53 9.49
CA LYS A 263 4.41 -7.78 9.32
C LYS A 263 5.17 -8.94 9.97
N GLU A 264 4.70 -9.42 11.11
CA GLU A 264 5.10 -10.74 11.62
C GLU A 264 4.22 -11.79 10.93
N GLY A 265 4.72 -12.34 9.82
CA GLY A 265 4.19 -13.57 9.26
C GLY A 265 4.81 -14.75 10.02
N THR A 266 4.03 -15.43 10.85
CA THR A 266 4.45 -16.75 11.37
C THR A 266 4.31 -17.74 10.23
N SER A 267 5.41 -18.08 9.55
CA SER A 267 5.44 -19.30 8.76
C SER A 267 5.35 -20.47 9.73
N ILE A 268 4.40 -21.38 9.49
CA ILE A 268 4.46 -22.72 10.05
C ILE A 268 5.10 -23.52 8.93
N ASP A 269 6.41 -23.69 9.05
CA ASP A 269 7.20 -24.61 8.21
C ASP A 269 6.94 -26.06 8.65
#